data_AF-A0A401RP62-F1
#
_entry.id   AF-A0A401RP62-F1
#
_cell.length_a   1.000
_cell.length_b   1.000
_cell.length_c   1.000
_cell.angle_alpha   90.00
_cell.angle_beta   90.00
_cell.angle_gamma   90.00
#
_symmetry.space_group_name_H-M   'P 1'
#
loop_
_entity.id
_entity.type
_entity.pdbx_description
1 polymer ?
#
loop_
_entity_poly.entity_id
_entity_poly.type
_entity_poly.pdbx_seq_one_letter_code
_entity_poly.pdbx_strand_id
1 'polypeptide(L)'
;THTQYLLLTALFLFVYDDCSYAEQLVLYMKVTELLASALHMSKNQIKAGKLCPSSTVKQVVKKLNEHYKSCVSHCRCLTVRLQRFFIHKQRLMDRINSITAAKLIYSHTVQMVQSTALDEMFQQGEDCIQRYHKALLLMEGLSQIITEQEDVDNISKCKQSIERRLSALQPGLCA
;
A
#
# COMPACT_ATOMS: atom_id res chain seq x y z
N THR A 1 -28.25 12.94 -6.69
CA THR A 1 -28.10 11.49 -6.50
C THR A 1 -27.43 10.80 -7.68
N HIS A 2 -27.91 10.95 -8.92
CA HIS A 2 -27.30 10.30 -10.10
C HIS A 2 -25.89 10.84 -10.47
N THR A 3 -25.67 12.15 -10.32
CA THR A 3 -24.38 12.82 -10.54
C THR A 3 -23.35 12.55 -9.43
N GLN A 4 -23.79 12.36 -8.18
CA GLN A 4 -22.93 11.91 -7.09
C GLN A 4 -22.52 10.44 -7.24
N TYR A 5 -23.40 9.58 -7.77
CA TYR A 5 -23.06 8.18 -8.09
C TYR A 5 -22.03 8.07 -9.21
N LEU A 6 -22.12 8.93 -10.24
CA LEU A 6 -21.14 9.06 -11.33
C LEU A 6 -19.78 9.57 -10.84
N LEU A 7 -19.77 10.52 -9.90
CA LEU A 7 -18.52 11.02 -9.29
C LEU A 7 -17.86 9.94 -8.43
N LEU A 8 -18.64 9.14 -7.69
CA LEU A 8 -18.15 8.03 -6.88
C LEU A 8 -17.61 6.88 -7.74
N THR A 9 -18.26 6.57 -8.88
CA THR A 9 -17.78 5.56 -9.85
C THR A 9 -16.53 6.04 -10.59
N ALA A 10 -16.43 7.33 -10.92
CA ALA A 10 -15.22 7.91 -11.49
C ALA A 10 -14.05 7.94 -10.49
N LEU A 11 -14.31 8.23 -9.21
CA LEU A 11 -13.32 8.12 -8.13
C LEU A 11 -12.91 6.66 -7.86
N PHE A 12 -13.80 5.68 -8.03
CA PHE A 12 -13.48 4.24 -7.96
C PHE A 12 -12.62 3.77 -9.17
N LEU A 13 -12.88 4.34 -10.36
CA LEU A 13 -12.07 4.14 -11.57
C LEU A 13 -10.69 4.83 -11.48
N PHE A 14 -10.57 5.91 -10.70
CA PHE A 14 -9.34 6.69 -10.49
C PHE A 14 -8.43 6.09 -9.40
N VAL A 15 -8.94 5.23 -8.52
CA VAL A 15 -8.18 4.58 -7.43
C VAL A 15 -7.36 3.35 -7.86
N TYR A 16 -7.54 2.80 -9.06
CA TYR A 16 -6.82 1.57 -9.42
C TYR A 16 -6.30 1.61 -10.86
N ASP A 17 -5.19 2.30 -11.09
CA ASP A 17 -4.41 2.26 -12.34
C ASP A 17 -3.92 0.80 -12.67
N ASP A 18 -3.95 -0.10 -11.69
CA ASP A 18 -3.80 -1.55 -11.83
C ASP A 18 -5.04 -2.28 -12.43
N CYS A 19 -6.17 -1.60 -12.58
CA CYS A 19 -7.42 -2.16 -13.11
C CYS A 19 -7.29 -2.54 -14.58
N SER A 20 -6.39 -1.86 -15.33
CA SER A 20 -6.11 -2.18 -16.72
C SER A 20 -5.61 -3.63 -16.90
N TYR A 21 -4.73 -4.12 -16.02
CA TYR A 21 -4.19 -5.49 -16.16
C TYR A 21 -5.18 -6.56 -15.70
N ALA A 22 -5.98 -6.29 -14.68
CA ALA A 22 -7.04 -7.20 -14.22
C ALA A 22 -8.16 -7.32 -15.26
N GLU A 23 -8.61 -6.18 -15.82
CA GLU A 23 -9.58 -6.14 -16.92
C GLU A 23 -9.02 -6.84 -18.17
N GLN A 24 -7.78 -6.54 -18.56
CA GLN A 24 -7.11 -7.25 -19.66
C GLN A 24 -7.05 -8.76 -19.40
N LEU A 25 -6.74 -9.20 -18.17
CA LEU A 25 -6.70 -10.62 -17.82
C LEU A 25 -8.07 -11.27 -18.00
N VAL A 26 -9.15 -10.64 -17.51
CA VAL A 26 -10.52 -11.15 -17.67
C VAL A 26 -10.90 -11.24 -19.15
N LEU A 27 -10.56 -10.22 -19.94
CA LEU A 27 -10.80 -10.22 -21.39
C LEU A 27 -10.03 -11.35 -22.09
N TYR A 28 -8.73 -11.50 -21.81
CA TYR A 28 -7.92 -12.57 -22.39
C TYR A 28 -8.39 -13.96 -21.95
N MET A 29 -8.83 -14.13 -20.70
CA MET A 29 -9.43 -15.38 -20.22
C MET A 29 -10.71 -15.70 -21.00
N LYS A 30 -11.58 -14.70 -21.23
CA LYS A 30 -12.82 -14.89 -22.00
C LYS A 30 -12.53 -15.22 -23.47
N VAL A 31 -11.59 -14.54 -24.10
CA VAL A 31 -11.15 -14.85 -25.47
C VAL A 31 -10.55 -16.26 -25.53
N THR A 32 -9.75 -16.65 -24.53
CA THR A 32 -9.15 -17.99 -24.44
C THR A 32 -10.23 -19.08 -24.36
N GLU A 33 -11.28 -18.88 -23.56
CA GLU A 33 -12.44 -19.79 -23.45
C GLU A 33 -13.15 -19.95 -24.79
N LEU A 34 -13.45 -18.84 -25.49
CA LEU A 34 -14.11 -18.85 -26.79
C LEU A 34 -13.26 -19.55 -27.86
N LEU A 35 -11.95 -19.28 -27.89
CA LEU A 35 -11.02 -19.92 -28.82
C LEU A 35 -10.87 -21.42 -28.56
N ALA A 36 -10.81 -21.83 -27.28
CA ALA A 36 -10.78 -23.24 -26.90
C ALA A 36 -12.07 -23.97 -27.36
N SER A 37 -13.23 -23.35 -27.15
CA SER A 37 -14.52 -23.86 -27.62
C SER A 37 -14.56 -24.00 -29.16
N ALA A 38 -14.10 -22.99 -29.90
CA ALA A 38 -14.05 -23.02 -31.37
C ALA A 38 -13.11 -24.11 -31.90
N LEU A 39 -11.94 -24.29 -31.29
CA LEU A 39 -10.99 -25.36 -31.62
C LEU A 39 -11.56 -26.75 -31.33
N HIS A 40 -12.22 -26.92 -30.18
CA HIS A 40 -12.88 -28.16 -29.80
C HIS A 40 -14.02 -28.51 -30.75
N MET A 41 -14.87 -27.53 -31.08
CA MET A 41 -15.95 -27.67 -32.06
C MET A 41 -15.40 -28.09 -33.42
N SER A 42 -14.37 -27.40 -33.91
CA SER A 42 -13.73 -27.70 -35.19
C SER A 42 -13.17 -29.13 -35.22
N LYS A 43 -12.49 -29.55 -34.15
CA LYS A 43 -11.97 -30.92 -33.99
C LYS A 43 -13.10 -31.96 -34.05
N ASN A 44 -14.24 -31.69 -33.40
CA ASN A 44 -15.37 -32.61 -33.37
C ASN A 44 -16.10 -32.69 -34.71
N GLN A 45 -16.29 -31.56 -35.40
CA GLN A 45 -16.92 -31.53 -36.72
C GLN A 45 -16.07 -32.25 -37.78
N ILE A 46 -14.73 -32.14 -37.70
CA ILE A 46 -13.80 -32.89 -38.56
C ILE A 46 -13.92 -34.39 -38.29
N LYS A 47 -13.88 -34.80 -37.01
CA LYS A 47 -14.03 -36.21 -36.62
C LYS A 47 -15.37 -36.80 -37.06
N ALA A 48 -16.44 -36.01 -37.02
CA ALA A 48 -17.77 -36.41 -37.45
C ALA A 48 -17.97 -36.39 -38.97
N GLY A 49 -16.95 -36.01 -39.75
CA GLY A 49 -17.04 -35.88 -41.22
C GLY A 49 -17.90 -34.71 -41.71
N LYS A 50 -18.41 -33.87 -40.80
CA LYS A 50 -19.25 -32.70 -41.11
C LYS A 50 -18.44 -31.49 -41.59
N LEU A 51 -17.14 -31.46 -41.28
CA LEU A 51 -16.21 -30.43 -41.74
C LEU A 51 -15.02 -31.07 -42.48
N CYS A 52 -14.92 -30.83 -43.78
CA CYS A 52 -13.85 -31.38 -44.61
C CYS A 52 -12.50 -30.69 -44.32
N PRO A 53 -11.40 -31.44 -44.09
CA PRO A 53 -10.09 -30.88 -43.72
C PRO A 53 -9.31 -30.36 -44.94
N SER A 54 -9.86 -29.37 -45.64
CA SER A 54 -9.21 -28.68 -46.76
C SER A 54 -8.00 -27.85 -46.32
N SER A 55 -7.18 -27.39 -47.27
CA SER A 55 -6.06 -26.46 -47.01
C SER A 55 -6.53 -25.20 -46.27
N THR A 56 -7.65 -24.61 -46.71
CA THR A 56 -8.27 -23.44 -46.07
C THR A 56 -8.69 -23.72 -44.63
N VAL A 57 -9.39 -24.84 -44.37
CA VAL A 57 -9.83 -25.22 -43.02
C VAL A 57 -8.62 -25.42 -42.10
N LYS A 58 -7.58 -26.12 -42.59
CA LYS A 58 -6.32 -26.32 -41.84
C LYS A 58 -5.65 -24.98 -41.49
N GLN A 59 -5.62 -24.03 -42.42
CA GLN A 59 -5.04 -22.69 -42.18
C GLN A 59 -5.84 -21.91 -41.12
N VAL A 60 -7.18 -21.92 -41.19
CA VAL A 60 -8.03 -21.24 -40.20
C VAL A 60 -7.87 -21.84 -38.81
N VAL A 61 -7.91 -23.18 -38.69
CA VAL A 61 -7.69 -23.89 -37.42
C VAL A 61 -6.30 -23.60 -36.85
N LYS A 62 -5.28 -23.52 -37.72
CA LYS A 62 -3.92 -23.15 -37.31
C LYS A 62 -3.88 -21.73 -36.72
N LYS A 63 -4.46 -20.73 -37.39
CA LYS A 63 -4.54 -19.35 -36.89
C LYS A 63 -5.31 -19.25 -35.57
N LEU A 64 -6.44 -19.96 -35.45
CA LEU A 64 -7.19 -20.04 -34.18
C LEU A 64 -6.33 -20.58 -33.04
N ASN A 65 -5.53 -21.62 -33.30
CA ASN A 65 -4.63 -22.20 -32.30
C ASN A 65 -3.47 -21.27 -31.93
N GLU A 66 -2.93 -20.51 -32.89
CA GLU A 66 -1.92 -19.48 -32.65
C GLU A 66 -2.47 -18.36 -31.76
N HIS A 67 -3.68 -17.85 -32.05
CA HIS A 67 -4.35 -16.86 -31.20
C HIS A 67 -4.65 -17.40 -29.80
N TYR A 68 -5.10 -18.66 -29.68
CA TYR A 68 -5.33 -19.31 -28.39
C TYR A 68 -4.06 -19.34 -27.55
N LYS A 69 -2.95 -19.81 -28.12
CA LYS A 69 -1.64 -19.87 -27.44
C LYS A 69 -1.16 -18.48 -27.02
N SER A 70 -1.35 -17.48 -27.87
CA SER A 70 -1.02 -16.09 -27.55
C SER A 70 -1.85 -15.59 -26.35
N CYS A 71 -3.17 -15.79 -26.35
CA CYS A 71 -4.03 -15.36 -25.24
C CYS A 71 -3.68 -16.06 -23.92
N VAL A 72 -3.37 -17.36 -23.95
CA VAL A 72 -2.88 -18.11 -22.76
C VAL A 72 -1.58 -17.52 -22.23
N SER A 73 -0.65 -17.14 -23.11
CA SER A 73 0.61 -16.50 -22.72
C SER A 73 0.37 -15.15 -22.03
N HIS A 74 -0.51 -14.32 -22.60
CA HIS A 74 -0.88 -13.04 -22.00
C HIS A 74 -1.57 -13.23 -20.64
N CYS A 75 -2.48 -14.19 -20.50
CA CYS A 75 -3.10 -14.52 -19.22
C CYS A 75 -2.06 -14.85 -18.15
N ARG A 76 -1.06 -15.68 -18.48
CA ARG A 76 0.02 -16.06 -17.55
C ARG A 76 0.86 -14.84 -17.14
N CYS A 77 1.27 -14.02 -18.11
CA CYS A 77 2.05 -12.82 -17.86
C CYS A 77 1.31 -11.84 -16.92
N LEU A 78 0.04 -11.55 -17.25
CA LEU A 78 -0.81 -10.66 -16.45
C LEU A 78 -1.03 -11.20 -15.04
N THR A 79 -1.27 -12.52 -14.90
CA THR A 79 -1.43 -13.17 -13.58
C THR A 79 -0.19 -12.99 -12.71
N VAL A 80 1.01 -13.22 -13.24
CA VAL A 80 2.26 -13.06 -12.48
C VAL A 80 2.48 -11.60 -12.07
N ARG A 81 2.20 -10.66 -12.98
CA ARG A 81 2.30 -9.22 -12.69
C ARG A 81 1.35 -8.79 -11.57
N LEU A 82 0.09 -9.20 -11.66
CA LEU A 82 -0.94 -8.91 -10.65
C LEU A 82 -0.58 -9.55 -9.29
N GLN A 83 -0.13 -10.81 -9.26
CA GLN A 83 0.32 -11.45 -8.03
C GLN A 83 1.47 -10.70 -7.36
N ARG A 84 2.49 -10.31 -8.13
CA ARG A 84 3.62 -9.53 -7.60
C ARG A 84 3.14 -8.19 -7.05
N PHE A 85 2.23 -7.52 -7.75
CA PHE A 85 1.62 -6.28 -7.29
C PHE A 85 0.87 -6.48 -5.95
N PHE A 86 0.01 -7.49 -5.83
CA PHE A 86 -0.73 -7.78 -4.59
C PHE A 86 0.21 -8.06 -3.42
N ILE A 87 1.28 -8.82 -3.64
CA ILE A 87 2.29 -9.07 -2.59
C ILE A 87 2.96 -7.77 -2.16
N HIS A 88 3.33 -6.90 -3.11
CA HIS A 88 3.95 -5.62 -2.79
C HIS A 88 3.00 -4.70 -2.03
N LYS A 89 1.75 -4.58 -2.49
CA LYS A 89 0.69 -3.83 -1.83
C LYS A 89 0.40 -4.37 -0.43
N GLN A 90 0.32 -5.68 -0.26
CA GLN A 90 0.12 -6.30 1.06
C GLN A 90 1.27 -5.97 2.00
N ARG A 91 2.52 -6.13 1.56
CA ARG A 91 3.70 -5.76 2.36
C ARG A 91 3.72 -4.28 2.74
N LEU A 92 3.27 -3.40 1.85
CA LEU A 92 3.12 -1.98 2.14
C LEU A 92 2.04 -1.75 3.20
N MET A 93 0.87 -2.38 3.05
CA MET A 93 -0.20 -2.32 4.04
C MET A 93 0.22 -2.86 5.40
N ASP A 94 0.94 -3.98 5.45
CA ASP A 94 1.47 -4.56 6.69
C ASP A 94 2.46 -3.60 7.37
N ARG A 95 3.30 -2.91 6.59
CA ARG A 95 4.20 -1.85 7.09
C ARG A 95 3.43 -0.64 7.60
N ILE A 96 2.40 -0.19 6.91
CA ILE A 96 1.57 0.94 7.33
C ILE A 96 0.79 0.60 8.60
N ASN A 97 0.18 -0.59 8.66
CA ASN A 97 -0.58 -1.06 9.81
C ASN A 97 0.29 -1.30 11.05
N SER A 98 1.57 -1.64 10.88
CA SER A 98 2.53 -1.75 11.99
C SER A 98 3.12 -0.41 12.43
N ILE A 99 2.86 0.68 11.69
CA ILE A 99 3.23 2.05 12.06
C ILE A 99 1.98 2.74 12.60
N THR A 100 1.87 2.82 13.92
CA THR A 100 0.81 3.62 14.56
C THR A 100 1.19 5.10 14.57
N ALA A 101 0.20 5.99 14.50
CA ALA A 101 0.43 7.43 14.71
C ALA A 101 1.13 7.68 16.06
N ALA A 102 0.80 6.89 17.09
CA ALA A 102 1.45 6.94 18.39
C ALA A 102 2.96 6.67 18.30
N LYS A 103 3.38 5.62 17.58
CA LYS A 103 4.81 5.30 17.41
C LYS A 103 5.58 6.37 16.64
N LEU A 104 4.95 7.00 15.64
CA LEU A 104 5.54 8.12 14.90
C LEU A 104 5.71 9.36 15.79
N ILE A 105 4.66 9.74 16.52
CA ILE A 105 4.70 10.88 17.44
C ILE A 105 5.77 10.65 18.51
N TYR A 106 5.86 9.44 19.07
CA TYR A 106 6.87 9.10 20.08
C TYR A 106 8.28 9.22 19.51
N SER A 107 8.56 8.57 18.37
CA SER A 107 9.88 8.61 17.73
C SER A 107 10.31 10.03 17.38
N HIS A 108 9.41 10.81 16.79
CA HIS A 108 9.68 12.21 16.46
C HIS A 108 9.95 13.04 17.72
N THR A 109 9.19 12.82 18.78
CA THR A 109 9.34 13.57 20.03
C THR A 109 10.65 13.23 20.73
N VAL A 110 11.07 11.97 20.76
CA VAL A 110 12.39 11.57 21.29
C VAL A 110 13.51 12.19 20.47
N GLN A 111 13.44 12.15 19.14
CA GLN A 111 14.45 12.78 18.27
C GLN A 111 14.54 14.29 18.50
N MET A 112 13.39 14.97 18.64
CA MET A 112 13.32 16.40 18.93
C MET A 112 13.96 16.72 20.30
N VAL A 113 13.71 15.91 21.34
CA VAL A 113 14.34 16.09 22.65
C VAL A 113 15.85 15.91 22.57
N GLN A 114 16.31 14.91 21.82
CA GLN A 114 17.73 14.62 21.63
C GLN A 114 18.44 15.73 20.85
N SER A 115 17.87 16.21 19.73
CA SER A 115 18.45 17.30 18.96
C SER A 115 18.45 18.60 19.74
N THR A 116 17.36 18.91 20.46
CA THR A 116 17.30 20.07 21.37
C THR A 116 18.37 20.01 22.46
N ALA A 117 18.64 18.84 23.02
CA ALA A 117 19.71 18.68 24.01
C ALA A 117 21.11 18.95 23.40
N LEU A 118 21.35 18.49 22.16
CA LEU A 118 22.59 18.77 21.44
C LEU A 118 22.75 20.26 21.13
N ASP A 119 21.71 20.91 20.59
CA ASP A 119 21.74 22.34 20.28
C ASP A 119 22.02 23.18 21.53
N GLU A 120 21.49 22.77 22.68
CA GLU A 120 21.75 23.38 23.97
C GLU A 120 23.23 23.26 24.37
N MET A 121 23.82 22.07 24.24
CA MET A 121 25.24 21.83 24.53
C MET A 121 26.17 22.68 23.65
N PHE A 122 25.78 22.95 22.40
CA PHE A 122 26.55 23.75 21.46
C PHE A 122 26.21 25.25 21.48
N GLN A 123 25.40 25.73 22.42
CA GLN A 123 24.97 27.13 22.54
C GLN A 123 24.25 27.67 21.28
N GLN A 124 23.64 26.77 20.49
CA GLN A 124 22.79 27.09 19.33
C GLN A 124 21.30 26.97 19.66
N GLY A 125 21.00 26.92 20.96
CA GLY A 125 19.69 26.57 21.50
C GLY A 125 18.66 27.69 21.53
N GLU A 126 18.58 28.53 20.49
CA GLU A 126 17.40 29.40 20.36
C GLU A 126 16.15 28.50 20.30
N ASP A 127 15.15 28.86 21.10
CA ASP A 127 13.91 28.11 21.28
C ASP A 127 14.03 26.70 21.91
N CYS A 128 15.15 26.33 22.55
CA CYS A 128 15.26 25.03 23.24
C CYS A 128 14.13 24.80 24.25
N ILE A 129 13.80 25.84 25.03
CA ILE A 129 12.69 25.81 25.99
C ILE A 129 11.36 25.54 25.28
N GLN A 130 11.08 26.20 24.15
CA GLN A 130 9.83 26.00 23.40
C GLN A 130 9.75 24.58 22.82
N ARG A 131 10.88 24.05 22.30
CA ARG A 131 10.95 22.68 21.77
C ARG A 131 10.73 21.62 22.86
N TYR A 132 11.24 21.83 24.06
CA TYR A 132 10.95 20.97 25.21
C TYR A 132 9.47 21.03 25.63
N HIS A 133 8.84 22.21 25.68
CA HIS A 133 7.41 22.31 25.96
C HIS A 133 6.56 21.62 24.89
N LYS A 134 6.93 21.76 23.61
CA LYS A 134 6.27 21.05 22.50
C LYS A 134 6.43 19.54 22.65
N ALA A 135 7.61 19.06 23.02
CA ALA A 135 7.85 17.64 23.28
C ALA A 135 6.96 17.12 24.43
N LEU A 136 6.81 17.91 25.49
CA LEU A 136 5.98 17.55 26.63
C LEU A 136 4.49 17.41 26.24
N LEU A 137 3.96 18.36 25.47
CA LEU A 137 2.58 18.30 24.96
C LEU A 137 2.32 17.07 24.09
N LEU A 138 3.29 16.70 23.24
CA LEU A 138 3.18 15.51 22.40
C LEU A 138 3.18 14.22 23.25
N MET A 139 4.05 14.15 24.26
CA MET A 139 4.07 13.02 25.21
C MET A 139 2.79 12.94 26.05
N GLU A 140 2.18 14.07 26.39
CA GLU A 140 0.86 14.12 27.05
C GLU A 140 -0.25 13.60 26.17
N GLY A 141 -0.32 14.07 24.92
CA GLY A 141 -1.27 13.55 23.94
C GLY A 141 -1.12 12.04 23.75
N LEU A 142 0.11 11.54 23.71
CA LEU A 142 0.40 10.11 23.63
C LEU A 142 -0.10 9.34 24.86
N SER A 143 0.11 9.86 26.07
CA SER A 143 -0.32 9.18 27.30
C SER A 143 -1.83 8.97 27.40
N GLN A 144 -2.63 9.74 26.66
CA GLN A 144 -4.09 9.61 26.61
C GLN A 144 -4.58 8.54 25.63
N ILE A 145 -3.73 8.10 24.69
CA ILE A 145 -4.13 7.19 23.60
C ILE A 145 -3.46 5.82 23.68
N ILE A 146 -2.39 5.68 24.46
CA ILE A 146 -1.68 4.40 24.65
C ILE A 146 -2.31 3.62 25.81
N THR A 147 -2.51 2.33 25.60
CA THR A 147 -3.12 1.41 26.57
C THR A 147 -2.14 0.40 27.15
N GLU A 148 -1.02 0.13 26.48
CA GLU A 148 0.00 -0.83 26.91
C GLU A 148 0.83 -0.25 28.06
N GLN A 149 0.90 -0.94 29.20
CA GLN A 149 1.50 -0.42 30.43
C GLN A 149 3.00 -0.09 30.27
N GLU A 150 3.74 -0.93 29.54
CA GLU A 150 5.17 -0.70 29.29
C GLU A 150 5.42 0.60 28.52
N ASP A 151 4.59 0.88 27.51
CA ASP A 151 4.68 2.10 26.72
C ASP A 151 4.27 3.34 27.52
N VAL A 152 3.25 3.22 28.38
CA VAL A 152 2.87 4.28 29.33
C VAL A 152 4.03 4.63 30.27
N ASP A 153 4.71 3.62 30.81
CA ASP A 153 5.86 3.82 31.70
C ASP A 153 7.03 4.50 30.96
N ASN A 154 7.29 4.11 29.71
CA ASN A 154 8.33 4.71 28.88
C ASN A 154 8.03 6.18 28.54
N ILE A 155 6.78 6.51 28.21
CA ILE A 155 6.33 7.90 28.01
C ILE A 155 6.49 8.69 29.31
N SER A 156 6.06 8.15 30.45
CA SER A 156 6.15 8.80 31.76
C SER A 156 7.59 9.14 32.14
N LYS A 157 8.54 8.21 31.93
CA LYS A 157 9.97 8.45 32.13
C LYS A 157 10.50 9.58 31.24
N CYS A 158 10.09 9.59 29.96
CA CYS A 158 10.51 10.62 29.02
C CYS A 158 9.97 12.00 29.42
N LYS A 159 8.68 12.09 29.77
CA LYS A 159 8.06 13.32 30.31
C LYS A 159 8.84 13.85 31.51
N GLN A 160 9.09 13.01 32.50
CA GLN A 160 9.79 13.40 33.71
C GLN A 160 11.21 13.91 33.42
N SER A 161 11.89 13.31 32.43
CA SER A 161 13.20 13.80 31.98
C SER A 161 13.12 15.18 31.36
N ILE A 162 12.10 15.45 30.54
CA ILE A 162 11.88 16.75 29.89
C ILE A 162 11.52 17.81 30.94
N GLU A 163 10.62 17.50 31.88
CA GLU A 163 10.18 18.37 32.96
C GLU A 163 11.37 18.79 33.85
N ARG A 164 12.18 17.82 34.30
CA ARG A 164 13.39 18.11 35.09
C ARG A 164 14.34 19.04 34.34
N ARG A 165 14.49 18.82 33.02
CA ARG A 165 15.35 19.68 32.20
C ARG A 165 14.80 21.10 32.10
N LEU A 166 13.50 21.25 31.84
CA LEU A 166 12.82 22.54 31.82
C LEU A 166 12.96 23.29 33.15
N SER A 167 12.80 22.60 34.28
CA SER A 167 12.99 23.20 35.61
C SER A 167 14.43 23.69 35.83
N ALA A 168 15.43 22.95 35.34
CA ALA A 168 16.83 23.36 35.42
C ALA A 168 17.18 24.54 34.48
N LEU A 169 16.41 24.71 33.41
CA LEU A 169 16.56 25.79 32.44
C LEU A 169 15.83 27.07 32.85
N GLN A 170 14.89 27.00 33.81
CA GLN A 170 14.31 28.21 34.40
C GLN A 170 15.39 28.93 35.21
N PRO A 171 15.79 30.16 34.85
CA PRO A 171 16.69 30.95 35.68
C PRO A 171 15.98 31.20 37.01
N GLY A 172 16.62 30.83 38.12
CA GLY A 172 16.01 30.80 39.43
C GLY A 172 15.31 32.11 39.83
N LEU A 173 14.02 32.02 40.13
CA LEU A 173 13.49 32.69 41.32
C LEU A 173 14.01 31.91 42.53
N CYS A 174 15.27 32.10 42.88
CA CYS A 174 15.79 31.76 44.20
C CYS A 174 16.03 33.09 44.92
N ALA A 175 15.26 33.30 45.99
CA ALA A 175 15.31 34.43 46.90
C ALA A 175 16.63 34.50 47.68
#